data_AF-G7KWZ3-F1
#
_entry.id   AF-G7KWZ3-F1
#
_cell.length_a   1.000
_cell.length_b   1.000
_cell.length_c   1.000
_cell.angle_alpha   90.00
_cell.angle_beta   90.00
_cell.angle_gamma   90.00
#
_symmetry.space_group_name_H-M   'P 1'
#
loop_
_entity.id
_entity.type
_entity.pdbx_description
1 polymer ?
#
loop_
_entity_poly.entity_id
_entity_poly.type
_entity_poly.pdbx_seq_one_letter_code
_entity_poly.pdbx_strand_id
1 'polypeptide(L)' 'MAKILKFVYVPILYFSILLVLTIYDQAYFNDPRPCVSDKDCPRPKFQKSNVRCRKGYCVNLDG' A
#
# COMPACT_ATOMS: atom_id res chain seq x y z
N MET A 1 -31.05 -23.43 -0.92
CA MET A 1 -30.80 -22.01 -1.22
C MET A 1 -29.83 -21.35 -0.23
N ALA A 2 -29.98 -21.54 1.09
CA ALA A 2 -29.04 -21.01 2.10
C ALA A 2 -27.58 -21.49 1.98
N LYS A 3 -27.34 -22.72 1.49
CA LYS A 3 -25.98 -23.25 1.26
C LYS A 3 -25.24 -22.53 0.13
N ILE A 4 -25.96 -22.15 -0.94
CA ILE A 4 -25.39 -21.44 -2.10
C ILE A 4 -25.06 -20.00 -1.70
N LEU A 5 -25.95 -19.34 -0.96
CA LEU A 5 -25.70 -18.01 -0.41
C LEU A 5 -24.45 -17.99 0.48
N LYS A 6 -24.27 -18.99 1.36
CA LYS A 6 -23.04 -19.11 2.16
C LYS A 6 -21.80 -19.38 1.30
N PHE A 7 -21.91 -20.22 0.27
CA PHE A 7 -20.81 -20.55 -0.63
C PHE A 7 -20.32 -19.35 -1.45
N VAL A 8 -21.21 -18.42 -1.78
CA VAL A 8 -20.88 -17.18 -2.51
C VAL A 8 -20.43 -16.07 -1.57
N TYR A 9 -20.99 -16.01 -0.35
CA TYR A 9 -20.66 -14.96 0.61
C TYR A 9 -19.23 -15.05 1.16
N VAL A 10 -18.77 -16.27 1.47
CA VAL A 10 -17.41 -16.50 2.01
C VAL A 10 -16.30 -15.98 1.07
N PRO A 11 -16.27 -16.32 -0.22
CA PRO A 11 -15.24 -15.80 -1.13
C PRO A 11 -15.37 -14.30 -1.36
N ILE A 12 -16.59 -13.74 -1.47
CA ILE A 12 -16.79 -12.29 -1.60
C ILE A 12 -16.21 -11.55 -0.39
N LEU A 13 -16.46 -12.05 0.81
CA LEU A 13 -15.95 -11.44 2.04
C LEU A 13 -14.42 -11.54 2.11
N TYR A 14 -13.86 -12.67 1.69
CA TYR A 14 -12.41 -12.85 1.58
C TYR A 14 -11.77 -11.87 0.58
N PHE A 15 -12.31 -11.76 -0.63
CA PHE A 15 -11.83 -10.81 -1.63
C PHE A 15 -11.97 -9.35 -1.18
N SER A 16 -13.05 -9.02 -0.47
CA SER A 16 -13.24 -7.69 0.10
C SER A 16 -12.15 -7.33 1.12
N ILE A 17 -11.77 -8.28 1.99
CA ILE A 17 -10.69 -8.08 2.96
C ILE A 17 -9.35 -7.88 2.25
N LEU A 18 -9.04 -8.73 1.25
CA LEU A 18 -7.81 -8.58 0.46
C LEU A 18 -7.75 -7.24 -0.27
N LEU A 19 -8.88 -6.77 -0.78
CA LEU A 19 -8.97 -5.47 -1.44
C LEU A 19 -8.67 -4.32 -0.47
N VAL A 20 -9.21 -4.37 0.75
CA VAL A 20 -8.92 -3.35 1.78
C VAL A 20 -7.46 -3.36 2.17
N LEU A 21 -6.86 -4.54 2.36
CA LEU A 21 -5.44 -4.67 2.70
C LEU A 21 -4.54 -4.12 1.58
N THR A 22 -4.85 -4.42 0.32
CA THR A 22 -4.08 -3.89 -0.83
C THR A 22 -4.23 -2.37 -0.98
N ILE A 23 -5.43 -1.80 -0.76
CA ILE A 23 -5.60 -0.34 -0.78
C ILE A 23 -4.84 0.32 0.38
N TYR A 24 -4.88 -0.28 1.58
CA TYR A 24 -4.16 0.25 2.74
C TYR A 24 -2.65 0.23 2.52
N ASP A 25 -2.11 -0.86 1.98
CA ASP A 25 -0.72 -0.99 1.58
C ASP A 25 -0.33 0.10 0.56
N GLN A 26 -1.12 0.27 -0.51
CA GLN A 26 -0.88 1.33 -1.50
C GLN A 26 -0.94 2.73 -0.90
N ALA A 27 -1.83 3.00 0.05
CA ALA A 27 -1.93 4.30 0.70
C ALA A 27 -0.80 4.57 1.70
N TYR A 28 -0.27 3.53 2.33
CA TYR A 28 0.79 3.64 3.34
C TYR A 28 2.20 3.68 2.74
N PHE A 29 2.43 2.93 1.64
CA PHE A 29 3.74 2.84 1.00
C PHE A 29 3.94 3.85 -0.14
N ASN A 30 2.88 4.35 -0.76
CA ASN A 30 2.98 5.47 -1.69
C ASN A 30 2.79 6.75 -0.88
N ASP A 31 3.87 7.26 -0.29
CA ASP A 31 3.89 8.60 0.30
C ASP A 31 3.62 9.57 -0.88
N PRO A 32 2.44 10.21 -0.96
CA PRO A 32 2.02 10.97 -2.15
C PRO A 32 2.78 12.30 -2.25
N ARG A 33 3.81 12.49 -1.43
CA ARG A 33 4.69 13.65 -1.49
C ARG A 33 5.34 13.70 -2.86
N PRO A 34 5.00 14.73 -3.66
CA PRO A 34 5.66 14.93 -4.92
C PRO A 34 7.13 15.23 -4.66
N CYS A 35 8.01 14.59 -5.41
CA CYS A 35 9.45 14.79 -5.32
C CYS A 35 10.03 14.99 -6.72
N VAL A 36 11.12 15.75 -6.82
CA VAL A 36 11.89 15.91 -8.05
C VAL A 36 13.24 15.22 -7.92
N SER A 37 13.79 15.19 -6.70
CA SER A 37 15.05 14.57 -6.34
C SER A 37 14.91 13.74 -5.07
N ASP A 38 15.79 12.74 -4.90
CA ASP A 38 15.86 11.90 -3.69
C ASP A 38 16.02 12.72 -2.39
N LYS A 39 16.51 13.95 -2.48
CA LYS A 39 16.68 14.87 -1.33
C LYS A 39 15.37 15.46 -0.82
N ASP A 40 14.32 15.50 -1.65
CA ASP A 40 13.01 16.02 -1.28
C ASP A 40 12.24 15.04 -0.39
N CYS A 41 12.66 13.77 -0.40
CA CYS A 41 12.04 12.75 0.39
C CYS A 41 12.48 12.82 1.86
N PRO A 42 11.52 12.75 2.81
CA PRO A 42 11.86 12.75 4.22
C PRO A 42 12.67 11.50 4.54
N ARG A 43 13.89 11.69 5.03
CA ARG A 43 14.67 10.59 5.59
C ARG A 43 14.01 10.18 6.91
N PRO A 44 13.49 8.95 7.04
CA PRO A 44 12.89 8.52 8.29
C PRO A 44 13.98 8.52 9.37
N LYS A 45 13.73 9.23 10.47
CA LYS A 45 14.67 9.32 11.60
C LYS A 45 14.83 7.98 12.36
N PHE A 46 13.90 7.05 12.18
CA PHE A 46 13.77 5.85 13.01
C PHE A 46 13.92 4.51 12.27
N GLN A 47 13.91 4.51 10.94
CA GLN A 47 14.16 3.30 10.15
C GLN A 47 15.18 3.64 9.06
N LYS A 48 16.11 2.72 8.79
CA LYS A 48 17.09 2.80 7.70
C LYS A 48 16.41 2.61 6.33
N SER A 49 15.20 3.13 6.17
CA SER A 49 14.42 2.88 4.98
C SER A 49 14.94 3.75 3.84
N ASN A 50 15.38 3.10 2.77
CA ASN A 50 15.93 3.77 1.59
C ASN A 50 14.80 4.40 0.79
N VAL A 51 14.30 5.56 1.25
CA VAL A 51 13.29 6.32 0.51
C VAL A 51 13.95 7.00 -0.69
N ARG A 52 13.42 6.77 -1.89
CA ARG A 52 13.87 7.41 -3.13
C ARG A 52 12.70 8.02 -3.89
N CYS A 53 13.03 9.01 -4.72
CA CYS A 53 12.08 9.59 -5.64
C CYS A 53 11.93 8.71 -6.89
N ARG A 54 10.75 8.14 -7.11
CA ARG A 54 10.40 7.36 -8.30
C ARG A 54 9.12 7.89 -8.91
N LYS A 55 9.16 8.19 -10.22
CA LYS A 55 8.01 8.70 -10.98
C LYS A 55 7.35 9.93 -10.34
N GLY A 56 8.14 10.77 -9.67
CA GLY A 56 7.66 11.97 -9.00
C GLY A 56 7.11 11.76 -7.59
N TYR A 57 7.26 10.58 -6.99
CA TYR A 57 6.78 10.31 -5.62
C TYR A 57 7.86 9.62 -4.78
N CYS A 58 7.82 9.86 -3.47
CA CYS A 58 8.71 9.21 -2.51
C CYS A 58 8.25 7.79 -2.25
N VAL A 59 9.07 6.81 -2.62
CA VAL A 59 8.81 5.39 -2.41
C VAL A 59 9.86 4.79 -1.50
N ASN A 60 9.43 3.88 -0.62
CA ASN A 60 10.35 3.13 0.23
C ASN A 60 10.92 1.94 -0.55
N LEU A 61 12.25 1.78 -0.58
CA LEU A 61 12.91 0.66 -1.26
C LEU A 61 13.16 -0.54 -0.34
N ASP A 62 12.86 -0.41 0.94
CA ASP A 62 13.01 -1.51 1.90
C ASP A 62 11.81 -2.45 1.78
N GLY A 63 12.04 -3.60 1.14
CA GLY A 63 11.28 -4.83 1.32
C GLY A 63 11.94 -5.73 2.35
#